data_AF-A0A661RF60-F1
#
_entry.id   AF-A0A661RF60-F1
#
_cell.length_a   1.000
_cell.length_b   1.000
_cell.length_c   1.000
_cell.angle_alpha   90.00
_cell.angle_beta   90.00
_cell.angle_gamma   90.00
#
_symmetry.space_group_name_H-M   'P 1'
#
loop_
_entity.id
_entity.type
_entity.pdbx_description
1 polymer ?
#
loop_
_entity_poly.entity_id
_entity_poly.type
_entity_poly.pdbx_seq_one_letter_code
_entity_poly.pdbx_strand_id
1 'polypeptide(L)' 'MPKNNMIDTKKILPPLRNAATIILVREKNKALEVYLLKRNEQSSFMGGLYVFPGGVVEESDRKVETWVPQ' A
#
# COMPACT_ATOMS: atom_id res chain seq x y z
N MET A 1 19.06 37.21 33.58
CA MET A 1 17.64 36.84 33.39
C MET A 1 17.55 35.95 32.16
N PRO A 2 17.26 34.64 32.28
CA PRO A 2 17.05 33.79 31.10
C PRO A 2 15.57 33.84 30.68
N LYS A 3 15.28 34.01 29.40
CA LYS A 3 14.03 33.56 28.78
C LYS A 3 14.33 32.98 27.40
N ASN A 4 14.46 31.65 27.41
CA ASN A 4 13.81 30.68 26.52
C ASN A 4 13.12 31.23 25.27
N ASN A 5 13.42 30.63 24.11
CA ASN A 5 12.47 29.70 23.48
C ASN A 5 13.14 28.93 22.34
N MET A 6 13.57 27.70 22.63
CA MET A 6 13.72 26.67 21.60
C MET A 6 12.34 26.31 21.08
N ILE A 7 12.05 26.61 19.80
CA ILE A 7 10.88 26.08 19.13
C ILE A 7 11.24 24.66 18.69
N ASP A 8 10.82 23.68 19.48
CA ASP A 8 10.87 22.28 19.11
C ASP A 8 9.78 22.05 18.05
N THR A 9 10.14 22.16 16.77
CA THR A 9 9.26 21.89 15.63
C THR A 9 9.03 20.38 15.55
N LYS A 10 8.14 19.89 16.41
CA LYS A 10 7.66 18.51 16.41
C LYS A 10 7.14 18.19 15.00
N LYS A 11 7.97 17.49 14.21
CA LYS A 11 7.68 17.06 12.84
C LYS A 11 6.40 16.23 12.87
N ILE A 12 5.31 16.80 12.36
CA ILE A 12 4.02 16.11 12.27
C ILE A 12 4.18 15.05 11.18
N LEU A 13 4.19 13.77 11.58
CA LEU A 13 4.20 12.67 10.63
C LEU A 13 2.86 12.66 9.88
N PRO A 14 2.86 12.35 8.56
CA PRO A 14 1.61 12.18 7.83
C PRO A 14 0.78 11.06 8.47
N PRO A 15 -0.56 11.17 8.44
CA PRO A 15 -1.42 10.15 8.99
C PRO A 15 -1.18 8.81 8.27
N LEU A 16 -1.16 7.73 9.06
CA LEU A 16 -1.08 6.38 8.51
C LEU A 16 -2.35 6.10 7.69
N ARG A 17 -2.18 5.57 6.49
CA ARG A 17 -3.27 5.16 5.62
C ARG A 17 -3.35 3.64 5.60
N ASN A 18 -4.57 3.11 5.74
CA ASN A 18 -4.81 1.69 5.55
C ASN A 18 -4.51 1.32 4.09
N ALA A 19 -3.88 0.16 3.91
CA ALA A 19 -3.57 -0.40 2.61
C ALA A 19 -3.75 -1.91 2.66
N ALA A 20 -4.05 -2.52 1.52
CA ALA A 20 -4.19 -3.96 1.36
C ALA A 20 -3.34 -4.44 0.19
N THR A 21 -2.80 -5.65 0.33
CA THR A 21 -1.96 -6.32 -0.67
C THR A 21 -2.51 -7.71 -0.92
N ILE A 22 -2.58 -8.11 -2.19
CA ILE A 22 -3.03 -9.43 -2.63
C ILE A 22 -1.83 -10.22 -3.11
N ILE A 23 -1.65 -11.43 -2.58
CA ILE A 23 -0.66 -12.38 -3.05
C ILE A 23 -1.41 -13.46 -3.83
N LEU A 24 -1.42 -13.33 -5.15
CA LEU A 24 -2.02 -14.34 -6.03
C LEU A 24 -0.99 -15.43 -6.33
N VAL A 25 -1.32 -16.66 -5.93
CA VAL A 25 -0.46 -17.83 -6.03
C VAL A 25 -1.12 -18.87 -6.92
N ARG A 26 -0.33 -19.58 -7.70
CA ARG A 26 -0.73 -20.83 -8.33
C ARG A 26 0.35 -21.89 -8.14
N GLU A 27 -0.04 -23.15 -8.19
CA GLU A 27 0.91 -24.25 -8.28
C GLU A 27 1.13 -24.63 -9.75
N LYS A 28 2.40 -24.84 -10.13
CA LYS A 28 2.79 -25.40 -11.43
C LYS A 28 4.07 -26.21 -11.27
N ASN A 29 4.13 -27.39 -11.87
CA ASN A 29 5.30 -28.29 -11.80
C ASN A 29 5.80 -28.56 -10.36
N LYS A 30 4.88 -28.72 -9.39
CA LYS A 30 5.18 -28.89 -7.95
C LYS A 30 5.92 -27.70 -7.31
N ALA A 31 5.84 -26.52 -7.91
CA ALA A 31 6.38 -25.27 -7.38
C ALA A 31 5.29 -24.20 -7.29
N LEU A 32 5.42 -23.28 -6.34
CA LEU A 32 4.56 -22.11 -6.23
C LEU A 32 5.07 -21.01 -7.15
N GLU A 33 4.18 -20.48 -7.97
CA GLU A 33 4.42 -19.26 -8.75
C GLU A 33 3.57 -18.13 -8.15
N VAL A 34 4.15 -16.93 -8.06
CA VAL A 34 3.48 -15.76 -7.51
C VAL A 34 3.40 -14.65 -8.56
N TYR A 35 2.24 -14.01 -8.66
CA TYR A 35 2.02 -12.93 -9.60
C TYR A 35 2.54 -11.58 -9.06
N LEU A 36 3.36 -10.90 -9.86
CA LEU A 36 3.91 -9.58 -9.58
C LEU A 36 3.60 -8.61 -10.73
N LEU A 37 3.43 -7.33 -10.39
CA LEU A 37 3.30 -6.22 -11.32
C LEU A 37 4.62 -5.45 -11.39
N LYS A 38 5.02 -4.96 -12.56
CA LYS A 38 6.07 -3.93 -12.68
C LYS A 38 5.42 -2.56 -12.62
N ARG A 39 5.79 -1.72 -11.64
CA ARG A 39 5.27 -0.35 -11.54
C ARG A 39 5.73 0.49 -12.73
N ASN A 40 4.87 1.42 -13.17
CA ASN A 40 5.25 2.42 -14.17
C ASN A 40 6.51 3.17 -13.69
N GLU A 41 7.48 3.34 -14.59
CA GLU A 41 8.77 3.95 -14.30
C GLU A 41 8.66 5.41 -13.88
N GLN A 42 7.62 6.11 -14.35
CA GLN A 42 7.34 7.50 -14.00
C GLN A 42 6.60 7.66 -12.67
N SER A 43 6.36 6.56 -11.94
CA SER A 43 5.71 6.65 -10.63
C SER A 43 6.59 7.40 -9.63
N SER A 44 6.03 8.43 -8.99
CA SER A 44 6.69 9.24 -7.96
C SER A 44 7.10 8.46 -6.71
N PHE A 45 6.61 7.23 -6.56
CA PHE A 45 6.94 6.33 -5.47
C PHE A 45 7.27 4.94 -6.03
N MET A 46 8.51 4.49 -5.82
CA MET A 46 8.97 3.13 -6.15
C MET A 46 8.71 2.73 -7.62
N GLY A 47 8.90 3.65 -8.58
CA GLY A 47 8.76 3.37 -10.01
C GLY A 47 9.69 2.26 -10.50
N GLY A 48 9.24 1.45 -11.46
CA GLY A 48 10.03 0.39 -12.10
C GLY A 48 10.23 -0.89 -11.27
N LEU A 49 9.86 -0.91 -9.99
CA LEU A 49 9.99 -2.09 -9.13
C LEU A 49 8.87 -3.12 -9.37
N TYR A 50 9.21 -4.39 -9.16
CA TYR A 50 8.22 -5.47 -9.08
C TYR A 50 7.56 -5.47 -7.71
N VAL A 51 6.23 -5.52 -7.69
CA VAL A 51 5.41 -5.43 -6.48
C VAL A 51 4.24 -6.39 -6.54
N PHE A 52 3.73 -6.80 -5.38
CA PHE A 52 2.42 -7.46 -5.33
C PHE A 52 1.30 -6.47 -5.70
N PRO A 53 0.21 -6.94 -6.32
CA PRO A 53 -1.00 -6.14 -6.49
C PRO A 53 -1.53 -5.63 -5.14
N GLY A 54 -2.00 -4.39 -5.11
CA GLY A 54 -2.50 -3.78 -3.88
C GLY A 54 -2.69 -2.28 -4.03
N GLY A 55 -3.14 -1.65 -2.95
CA GLY A 55 -3.45 -0.23 -2.94
C GLY A 55 -3.87 0.28 -1.57
N VAL A 56 -4.15 1.58 -1.53
CA VAL A 56 -4.78 2.24 -0.38
C VAL A 56 -6.21 1.73 -0.27
N VAL A 57 -6.66 1.49 0.95
CA VAL A 57 -8.07 1.13 1.23
C VAL A 57 -8.92 2.39 1.07
N GLU A 58 -9.89 2.33 0.17
CA GLU A 58 -10.88 3.38 -0.06
C GLU A 58 -12.09 3.18 0.86
N GLU A 59 -12.88 4.24 1.09
CA GLU A 59 -14.02 4.16 2.00
C GLU A 59 -15.08 3.13 1.55
N SER A 60 -15.21 2.90 0.24
CA SER A 60 -16.07 1.86 -0.33
C SER A 60 -15.69 0.46 0.11
N ASP A 61 -14.41 0.19 0.37
CA ASP A 61 -13.91 -1.15 0.71
C ASP A 61 -14.37 -1.62 2.10
N ARG A 62 -14.86 -0.69 2.93
CA ARG A 62 -15.41 -1.00 4.26
C ARG A 62 -16.82 -1.57 4.19
N LYS A 63 -17.48 -1.48 3.04
CA LYS A 63 -18.81 -2.03 2.84
C LYS A 63 -18.67 -3.51 2.50
N VAL A 64 -19.44 -4.35 3.18
CA VAL A 64 -19.57 -5.76 2.81
C VAL A 64 -20.68 -5.86 1.78
N GLU A 65 -20.32 -5.92 0.51
CA GLU A 65 -21.23 -6.30 -0.57
C GLU A 65 -20.97 -7.77 -0.93
N THR A 66 -22.00 -8.60 -0.81
CA THR A 66 -21.92 -10.00 -1.22
C THR A 66 -22.10 -10.08 -2.73
N TRP A 67 -21.07 -10.52 -3.44
CA TRP A 67 -21.20 -10.87 -4.85
C TRP A 67 -22.19 -12.01 -5.03
N VAL A 68 -23.10 -11.87 -6.01
CA VAL A 68 -24.05 -12.90 -6.44
C VAL A 68 -23.78 -13.18 -7.92
N PRO A 69 -23.51 -14.44 -8.31
CA PRO A 69 -23.35 -14.78 -9.72
C PRO A 69 -24.64 -14.51 -10.50
N GLN A 70 -24.52 -14.03 -11.74
CA GLN A 70 -25.59 -14.05 -12.73
C GLN A 70 -25.62 -15.38 -13.48
#